data_AF-A0A3C0YNF4-F1
#
_entry.id   AF-A0A3C0YNF4-F1
#
_cell.length_a   1.000
_cell.length_b   1.000
_cell.length_c   1.000
_cell.angle_alpha   90.00
_cell.angle_beta   90.00
_cell.angle_gamma   90.00
#
_symmetry.space_group_name_H-M   'P 1'
#
loop_
_entity.id
_entity.type
_entity.pdbx_description
1 polymer ?
#
loop_
_entity_poly.entity_id
_entity_poly.type
_entity_poly.pdbx_seq_one_letter_code
_entity_poly.pdbx_strand_id
1 'polypeptide(L)'
;MDEILRNIFITVLTLSTVIHLWLARRHIHFVSNHKNKVPDAFKKNISLKDHQKAAHYAIAKSELGSKDILAQASLLMLLTLGGLISKISNIFDWISSSTLRDIAIILSVMLISSLIDLPFNYYKTFKIDEKFGFNRMTKKLFFSDIYKQMILGLSLGLPILFVALWMLQNAGSYWWLYLWVVWSLFNLLILAIYPTWIAPFFNKFSPLKDRVLKTKIIALLKKCGFKSQG
;
A
#
# COMPACT_ATOMS: atom_id res chain seq x y z
N MET A 1 16.52 24.53 -17.13
CA MET A 1 15.80 24.10 -15.91
C MET A 1 15.44 22.62 -15.96
N ASP A 2 14.94 22.14 -17.11
CA ASP A 2 14.46 20.75 -17.28
C ASP A 2 15.56 19.69 -17.15
N GLU A 3 16.77 19.95 -17.64
CA GLU A 3 17.87 18.98 -17.50
C GLU A 3 18.34 18.82 -16.05
N ILE A 4 18.34 19.91 -15.27
CA ILE A 4 18.72 19.89 -13.86
C ILE A 4 17.69 19.08 -13.07
N LEU A 5 16.40 19.35 -13.26
CA LEU A 5 15.32 18.60 -12.60
C LEU A 5 15.34 17.12 -12.98
N ARG A 6 15.54 16.80 -14.26
CA ARG A 6 15.70 15.43 -14.76
C ARG A 6 16.87 14.71 -14.09
N ASN A 7 18.03 15.36 -14.03
CA ASN A 7 19.23 14.76 -13.44
C ASN A 7 19.10 14.58 -11.93
N ILE A 8 18.48 15.54 -11.23
CA ILE A 8 18.15 15.41 -9.81
C ILE A 8 17.21 14.23 -9.60
N PHE A 9 16.14 14.13 -10.37
CA PHE A 9 15.19 13.03 -10.29
C PHE A 9 15.87 11.66 -10.48
N ILE A 10 16.69 11.52 -11.53
CA ILE A 10 17.45 10.28 -11.78
C ILE A 10 18.37 9.96 -10.60
N THR A 11 19.14 10.96 -10.15
CA THR A 11 20.09 10.79 -9.04
C THR A 11 19.37 10.32 -7.78
N VAL A 12 18.26 10.98 -7.41
CA VAL A 12 17.47 10.63 -6.23
C VAL A 12 16.84 9.24 -6.38
N LEU A 13 16.27 8.92 -7.55
CA LEU A 13 15.66 7.61 -7.81
C LEU A 13 16.70 6.49 -7.72
N THR A 14 17.85 6.66 -8.38
CA THR A 14 18.94 5.68 -8.36
C THR A 14 19.50 5.54 -6.95
N LEU A 15 19.80 6.64 -6.26
CA LEU A 15 20.34 6.61 -4.90
C LEU A 15 19.36 5.93 -3.93
N SER A 16 18.08 6.31 -3.96
CA SER A 16 17.04 5.69 -3.14
C SER A 16 16.93 4.19 -3.40
N THR A 17 16.87 3.79 -4.68
CA THR A 17 16.82 2.38 -5.08
C THR A 17 18.04 1.60 -4.58
N VAL A 18 19.24 2.16 -4.76
CA VAL A 18 20.49 1.54 -4.29
C VAL A 18 20.50 1.39 -2.77
N ILE A 19 20.10 2.43 -2.03
CA ILE A 19 20.03 2.40 -0.56
C ILE A 19 19.03 1.32 -0.10
N HIS A 20 17.84 1.26 -0.68
CA HIS A 20 16.83 0.25 -0.32
C HIS A 20 17.33 -1.18 -0.60
N LEU A 21 17.94 -1.41 -1.76
CA LEU A 21 18.52 -2.72 -2.09
C LEU A 21 19.71 -3.08 -1.19
N TRP A 22 20.54 -2.09 -0.83
CA TRP A 22 21.63 -2.29 0.10
C TRP A 22 21.13 -2.66 1.50
N LEU A 23 20.11 -1.94 2.01
CA LEU A 23 19.47 -2.25 3.30
C LEU A 23 18.83 -3.65 3.28
N ALA A 24 18.13 -4.01 2.21
CA ALA A 24 17.54 -5.33 2.05
C ALA A 24 18.61 -6.43 2.07
N ARG A 25 19.72 -6.25 1.33
CA ARG A 25 20.86 -7.18 1.34
C ARG A 25 21.50 -7.30 2.72
N ARG A 26 21.73 -6.17 3.40
CA ARG A 26 22.29 -6.15 4.76
C ARG A 26 21.38 -6.91 5.73
N HIS A 27 20.06 -6.70 5.63
CA HIS A 27 19.09 -7.42 6.44
C HIS A 27 19.12 -8.93 6.17
N ILE A 28 19.08 -9.35 4.90
CA ILE A 28 19.17 -10.77 4.51
C ILE A 28 20.45 -11.41 5.04
N HIS A 29 21.59 -10.74 4.88
CA HIS A 29 22.88 -11.23 5.37
C HIS A 29 22.88 -11.40 6.88
N PHE A 30 22.41 -10.38 7.62
CA PHE A 30 22.32 -10.43 9.07
C PHE A 30 21.43 -11.59 9.55
N VAL A 31 20.24 -11.75 8.96
CA VAL A 31 19.30 -12.82 9.32
C VAL A 31 19.87 -14.19 8.97
N SER A 32 20.51 -14.33 7.81
CA SER A 32 21.11 -15.60 7.38
C SER A 32 22.22 -16.06 8.32
N ASN A 33 23.07 -15.14 8.80
CA ASN A 33 24.16 -15.46 9.73
C ASN A 33 23.66 -15.85 11.13
N HIS A 34 22.50 -15.33 11.56
CA HIS A 34 21.97 -15.54 12.91
C HIS A 34 20.80 -16.55 12.97
N LYS A 35 20.44 -17.19 11.86
CA LYS A 35 19.31 -18.14 11.81
C LYS A 35 19.52 -19.40 12.68
N ASN A 36 20.77 -19.78 12.95
CA ASN A 36 21.10 -21.02 13.65
C ASN A 36 21.24 -20.86 15.18
N LYS A 37 21.04 -19.66 15.72
CA LYS A 37 21.13 -19.40 17.16
C LYS A 37 20.01 -18.47 17.59
N VAL A 38 19.15 -18.97 18.48
CA VAL A 38 18.15 -18.13 19.16
C VAL A 38 18.89 -17.21 20.16
N PRO A 39 18.60 -15.90 20.19
CA PRO A 39 19.18 -15.00 21.18
C PRO A 39 18.82 -15.43 22.61
N ASP A 40 19.74 -15.22 23.55
CA ASP A 40 19.63 -15.76 24.91
C ASP A 40 18.35 -15.33 25.63
N ALA A 41 17.90 -14.10 25.40
CA ALA A 41 16.65 -13.57 25.95
C ALA A 41 15.39 -14.35 25.53
N PHE A 42 15.41 -15.05 24.38
CA PHE A 42 14.23 -15.71 23.80
C PHE A 42 14.32 -17.24 23.79
N LYS A 43 15.46 -17.82 24.17
CA LYS A 43 15.68 -19.28 24.17
C LYS A 43 14.62 -20.07 24.95
N LYS A 44 14.05 -19.49 26.01
CA LYS A 44 13.03 -20.14 26.84
C LYS A 44 11.65 -20.19 26.17
N ASN A 45 11.35 -19.27 25.26
CA ASN A 45 10.01 -19.08 24.71
C ASN A 45 9.92 -19.44 23.22
N ILE A 46 11.05 -19.49 22.52
CA ILE A 46 11.11 -19.70 21.08
C ILE A 46 12.00 -20.91 20.77
N SER A 47 11.43 -21.88 20.07
CA SER A 47 12.18 -23.03 19.59
C SER A 47 13.14 -22.63 18.46
N LEU A 48 14.27 -23.34 18.33
CA LEU A 48 15.20 -23.11 17.22
C LEU A 48 14.52 -23.27 15.86
N LYS A 49 13.60 -24.24 15.74
CA LYS A 49 12.84 -24.50 14.51
C LYS A 49 11.96 -23.31 14.12
N ASP A 50 11.28 -22.71 15.09
CA ASP A 50 10.41 -21.54 14.82
C ASP A 50 11.24 -20.30 14.47
N HIS A 51 12.38 -20.12 15.14
CA HIS A 51 13.34 -19.06 14.80
C HIS A 51 13.88 -19.21 13.38
N GLN A 52 14.29 -20.42 12.99
CA GLN A 52 14.73 -20.72 11.63
C GLN A 52 13.62 -20.50 10.61
N LYS A 53 12.39 -20.94 10.92
CA LYS A 53 11.22 -20.71 10.06
C LYS A 53 10.99 -19.21 9.84
N ALA A 54 11.04 -18.41 10.89
CA ALA A 54 10.92 -16.95 10.81
C ALA A 54 12.06 -16.32 10.00
N ALA A 55 13.30 -16.77 10.19
CA ALA A 55 14.47 -16.31 9.43
C ALA A 55 14.32 -16.62 7.92
N HIS A 56 13.93 -17.84 7.56
CA HIS A 56 13.70 -18.22 6.17
C HIS A 56 12.54 -17.43 5.54
N TYR A 57 11.48 -17.17 6.31
CA TYR A 57 10.37 -16.34 5.86
C TYR A 57 10.83 -14.90 5.58
N ALA A 58 11.57 -14.30 6.51
CA ALA A 58 12.10 -12.95 6.36
C ALA A 58 12.99 -12.83 5.11
N ILE A 59 13.91 -13.78 4.90
CA ILE A 59 14.78 -13.81 3.72
C ILE A 59 13.95 -13.88 2.42
N ALA A 60 13.03 -14.84 2.30
CA ALA A 60 12.22 -15.01 1.09
C ALA A 60 11.38 -13.76 0.78
N LYS A 61 10.82 -13.13 1.81
CA LYS A 61 10.04 -11.88 1.68
C LYS A 61 10.92 -10.70 1.26
N SER A 62 12.11 -10.56 1.82
CA SER A 62 13.07 -9.50 1.45
C SER A 62 13.62 -9.68 0.03
N GLU A 63 13.84 -10.91 -0.42
CA GLU A 63 14.26 -11.20 -1.80
C GLU A 63 13.18 -10.80 -2.82
N LEU A 64 11.91 -11.15 -2.54
CA LEU A 64 10.79 -10.72 -3.38
C LEU A 64 10.65 -9.19 -3.38
N GLY A 65 10.70 -8.57 -2.20
CA GLY A 65 10.62 -7.11 -2.06
C GLY A 65 11.74 -6.39 -2.83
N SER A 66 12.94 -6.97 -2.90
CA SER A 66 14.04 -6.39 -3.69
C SER A 66 13.74 -6.41 -5.19
N LYS A 67 13.07 -7.45 -5.70
CA LYS A 67 12.64 -7.53 -7.11
C LYS A 67 11.51 -6.57 -7.41
N ASP A 68 10.57 -6.43 -6.47
CA ASP A 68 9.46 -5.48 -6.53
C ASP A 68 9.97 -4.03 -6.62
N ILE A 69 10.90 -3.64 -5.74
CA ILE A 69 11.57 -2.33 -5.77
C ILE A 69 12.20 -2.05 -7.15
N LEU A 70 12.89 -3.02 -7.74
CA LEU A 70 13.50 -2.87 -9.06
C LEU A 70 12.45 -2.69 -10.17
N ALA A 71 11.34 -3.42 -10.11
CA ALA A 71 10.26 -3.29 -11.06
C ALA A 71 9.59 -1.91 -10.96
N GLN A 72 9.32 -1.44 -9.74
CA GLN A 72 8.75 -0.11 -9.50
C GLN A 72 9.69 1.02 -9.93
N ALA A 73 10.99 0.91 -9.64
CA ALA A 73 11.98 1.89 -10.09
C ALA A 73 12.08 1.93 -11.62
N SER A 74 12.02 0.76 -12.27
CA SER A 74 12.02 0.65 -13.73
C SER A 74 10.75 1.24 -14.35
N LEU A 75 9.58 0.95 -13.77
CA LEU A 75 8.32 1.55 -14.19
C LEU A 75 8.37 3.07 -14.07
N LEU A 76 8.86 3.59 -12.95
CA LEU A 76 8.93 5.02 -12.72
C LEU A 76 9.87 5.68 -13.75
N MET A 77 11.02 5.08 -14.04
CA MET A 77 11.89 5.55 -15.13
C MET A 77 11.20 5.52 -16.50
N LEU A 78 10.43 4.47 -16.82
CA LEU A 78 9.69 4.39 -18.07
C LEU A 78 8.57 5.43 -18.17
N LEU A 79 7.88 5.71 -17.06
CA LEU A 79 6.86 6.74 -16.97
C LEU A 79 7.45 8.13 -17.19
N THR A 80 8.55 8.47 -16.52
CA THR A 80 9.12 9.82 -16.55
C THR A 80 10.03 10.09 -17.74
N LEU A 81 10.89 9.13 -18.09
CA LEU A 81 11.94 9.31 -19.12
C LEU A 81 11.63 8.51 -20.39
N GLY A 82 10.98 7.36 -20.26
CA GLY A 82 10.63 6.48 -21.39
C GLY A 82 9.48 6.98 -22.27
N GLY A 83 8.92 8.16 -21.96
CA GLY A 83 7.80 8.75 -22.70
C GLY A 83 6.49 7.97 -22.57
N LEU A 84 6.38 7.07 -21.60
CA LEU A 84 5.17 6.26 -21.42
C LEU A 84 3.97 7.14 -21.06
N ILE A 85 4.15 8.20 -20.26
CA ILE A 85 3.10 9.18 -19.98
C ILE A 85 2.62 9.85 -21.28
N SER A 86 3.53 10.26 -22.16
CA SER A 86 3.18 10.87 -23.45
C SER A 86 2.40 9.88 -24.33
N LYS A 87 2.82 8.61 -24.40
CA LYS A 87 2.07 7.58 -25.13
C LYS A 87 0.66 7.39 -24.58
N ILE A 88 0.52 7.36 -23.26
CA ILE A 88 -0.80 7.26 -22.60
C ILE A 88 -1.63 8.51 -22.91
N SER A 89 -1.05 9.71 -22.84
CA SER A 89 -1.74 10.96 -23.16
C SER A 89 -2.30 10.94 -24.58
N ASN A 90 -1.48 10.52 -25.55
CA ASN A 90 -1.87 10.49 -26.97
C ASN A 90 -3.06 9.55 -27.23
N ILE A 91 -3.21 8.48 -26.44
CA ILE A 91 -4.37 7.56 -26.53
C ILE A 91 -5.68 8.29 -26.20
N PHE A 92 -5.64 9.33 -25.36
CA PHE A 92 -6.81 10.06 -24.90
C PHE A 92 -7.00 11.43 -25.58
N ASP A 93 -6.25 11.73 -26.65
CA ASP A 93 -6.37 13.00 -27.39
C ASP A 93 -7.75 13.20 -28.02
N TRP A 94 -8.50 12.11 -28.24
CA TRP A 94 -9.89 12.16 -28.71
C TRP A 94 -10.88 12.71 -27.66
N ILE A 95 -10.48 12.79 -26.38
CA ILE A 95 -11.30 13.37 -25.32
C ILE A 95 -11.19 14.90 -25.37
N SER A 96 -12.30 15.56 -25.70
CA SER A 96 -12.35 17.01 -25.86
C SER A 96 -12.23 17.78 -24.54
N SER A 97 -12.72 17.22 -23.43
CA SER A 97 -12.63 17.83 -22.10
C SER A 97 -11.23 17.61 -21.51
N SER A 98 -10.54 18.71 -21.21
CA SER A 98 -9.20 18.68 -20.57
C SER A 98 -9.22 17.93 -19.24
N THR A 99 -10.21 18.20 -18.38
CA THR A 99 -10.33 17.56 -17.06
C THR A 99 -10.57 16.05 -17.18
N LEU A 100 -11.44 15.61 -18.10
CA LEU A 100 -11.70 14.18 -18.29
C LEU A 100 -10.47 13.44 -18.86
N ARG A 101 -9.71 14.10 -19.75
CA ARG A 101 -8.47 13.56 -20.28
C ARG A 101 -7.43 13.38 -19.18
N ASP A 102 -7.24 14.38 -18.33
CA ASP A 102 -6.28 14.32 -17.21
C ASP A 102 -6.65 13.19 -16.22
N ILE A 103 -7.95 13.05 -15.90
CA ILE A 103 -8.45 11.93 -15.09
C ILE A 103 -8.12 10.58 -15.74
N ALA A 104 -8.42 10.42 -17.04
CA ALA A 104 -8.16 9.17 -17.77
C ALA A 104 -6.67 8.80 -17.79
N ILE A 105 -5.78 9.79 -17.96
CA ILE A 105 -4.33 9.57 -17.90
C ILE A 105 -3.92 9.10 -16.50
N ILE A 106 -4.36 9.79 -15.43
CA ILE A 106 -4.03 9.42 -14.04
C ILE A 106 -4.52 8.00 -13.72
N LEU A 107 -5.77 7.68 -14.06
CA LEU A 107 -6.33 6.34 -13.86
C LEU A 107 -5.57 5.27 -14.63
N SER A 108 -5.11 5.56 -15.84
CA SER A 108 -4.32 4.63 -16.64
C SER A 108 -2.97 4.34 -16.00
N VAL A 109 -2.28 5.37 -15.52
CA VAL A 109 -1.00 5.21 -14.79
C VAL A 109 -1.22 4.41 -13.49
N MET A 110 -2.29 4.69 -12.75
CA MET A 110 -2.64 3.93 -11.55
C MET A 110 -2.93 2.46 -11.86
N LEU A 111 -3.67 2.19 -12.95
CA LEU A 111 -4.00 0.84 -13.38
C LEU A 111 -2.75 0.06 -13.80
N ILE A 112 -1.86 0.67 -14.60
CA ILE A 112 -0.59 0.06 -15.01
C ILE A 112 0.28 -0.27 -13.78
N SER A 113 0.36 0.66 -12.84
CA SER A 113 1.11 0.45 -11.59
C SER A 113 0.53 -0.72 -10.79
N SER A 114 -0.79 -0.75 -10.61
CA SER A 114 -1.47 -1.86 -9.92
C SER A 114 -1.29 -3.20 -10.62
N LEU A 115 -1.25 -3.23 -11.96
CA LEU A 115 -1.02 -4.45 -12.74
C LEU A 115 0.41 -4.98 -12.57
N ILE A 116 1.39 -4.08 -12.42
CA ILE A 116 2.79 -4.44 -12.17
C ILE A 116 2.98 -4.97 -10.75
N ASP A 117 2.29 -4.40 -9.75
CA ASP A 117 2.34 -4.88 -8.36
C ASP A 117 1.62 -6.22 -8.15
N LEU A 118 0.58 -6.48 -8.95
CA LEU A 118 -0.27 -7.68 -8.85
C LEU A 118 0.50 -9.01 -8.82
N PRO A 119 1.44 -9.32 -9.75
CA PRO A 119 2.19 -10.56 -9.73
C PRO A 119 3.06 -10.72 -8.46
N PHE A 120 3.66 -9.62 -7.95
CA PHE A 120 4.43 -9.66 -6.71
C PHE A 120 3.54 -9.96 -5.51
N ASN A 121 2.39 -9.28 -5.40
CA ASN A 121 1.41 -9.53 -4.35
C ASN A 121 0.84 -10.97 -4.39
N TYR A 122 0.57 -11.47 -5.59
CA TYR A 122 0.11 -12.85 -5.78
C TYR A 122 1.19 -13.86 -5.38
N TYR A 123 2.44 -13.67 -5.82
CA TYR A 123 3.55 -14.56 -5.47
C TYR A 123 3.82 -14.54 -3.97
N LYS A 124 3.82 -13.37 -3.35
CA LYS A 124 3.94 -13.22 -1.90
C LYS A 124 2.87 -14.05 -1.16
N THR A 125 1.60 -13.88 -1.53
CA THR A 125 0.48 -14.52 -0.82
C THR A 125 0.45 -16.05 -1.06
N PHE A 126 0.48 -16.47 -2.31
CA PHE A 126 0.21 -17.88 -2.68
C PHE A 126 1.46 -18.74 -2.85
N LYS A 127 2.66 -18.17 -2.83
CA LYS A 127 3.93 -18.92 -2.84
C LYS A 127 4.70 -18.75 -1.55
N ILE A 128 4.95 -17.51 -1.12
CA ILE A 128 5.73 -17.28 0.10
C ILE A 128 4.88 -17.57 1.33
N ASP A 129 3.83 -16.79 1.58
CA ASP A 129 3.02 -16.93 2.80
C ASP A 129 2.38 -18.33 2.90
N GLU A 130 1.97 -18.94 1.78
CA GLU A 130 1.50 -20.33 1.72
C GLU A 130 2.58 -21.33 2.16
N LYS A 131 3.81 -21.24 1.64
CA LYS A 131 4.93 -22.13 2.00
C LYS A 131 5.24 -22.12 3.50
N PHE A 132 5.02 -20.97 4.16
CA PHE A 132 5.24 -20.84 5.60
C PHE A 132 3.98 -21.04 6.45
N GLY A 133 2.82 -21.34 5.83
CA GLY A 133 1.55 -21.58 6.52
C GLY A 133 0.90 -20.33 7.09
N PHE A 134 1.28 -19.14 6.60
CA PHE A 134 0.68 -17.87 6.98
C PHE A 134 -0.51 -17.48 6.10
N ASN A 135 -0.61 -18.05 4.89
CA ASN A 135 -1.72 -17.73 4.01
C ASN A 135 -3.04 -18.30 4.54
N ARG A 136 -4.03 -17.42 4.67
CA ARG A 136 -5.44 -17.75 4.95
C ARG A 136 -6.37 -17.28 3.83
N MET A 137 -5.81 -16.71 2.76
CA MET A 137 -6.52 -16.16 1.63
C MET A 137 -6.76 -17.26 0.59
N THR A 138 -7.98 -17.30 0.05
CA THR A 138 -8.27 -18.10 -1.15
C THR A 138 -8.09 -17.24 -2.39
N LYS A 139 -7.83 -17.85 -3.55
CA LYS A 139 -7.72 -17.12 -4.83
C LYS A 139 -8.97 -16.30 -5.14
N LYS A 140 -10.16 -16.87 -4.88
CA LYS A 140 -11.45 -16.18 -5.06
C LYS A 140 -11.53 -14.93 -4.19
N LEU A 141 -11.14 -15.03 -2.92
CA LEU A 141 -11.17 -13.91 -1.99
C LEU A 141 -10.14 -12.84 -2.38
N PHE A 142 -8.92 -13.24 -2.78
CA PHE A 142 -7.89 -12.33 -3.26
C PHE A 142 -8.36 -11.45 -4.44
N PHE A 143 -8.89 -12.04 -5.51
CA PHE A 143 -9.37 -11.27 -6.65
C PHE A 143 -10.65 -10.49 -6.35
N SER A 144 -11.54 -11.04 -5.51
CA SER A 144 -12.73 -10.32 -5.08
C SER A 144 -12.38 -9.07 -4.27
N ASP A 145 -11.36 -9.14 -3.42
CA ASP A 145 -10.92 -8.01 -2.61
C ASP A 145 -10.24 -6.94 -3.47
N ILE A 146 -9.41 -7.34 -4.45
CA ILE A 146 -8.85 -6.40 -5.43
C ILE A 146 -9.97 -5.65 -6.16
N TYR A 147 -10.99 -6.36 -6.64
CA TYR A 147 -12.10 -5.75 -7.35
C TYR A 147 -12.91 -4.78 -6.46
N LYS A 148 -13.20 -5.18 -5.22
CA LYS A 148 -13.87 -4.30 -4.23
C LYS A 148 -13.03 -3.07 -3.91
N GLN A 149 -11.72 -3.24 -3.72
CA GLN A 149 -10.78 -2.13 -3.47
C GLN A 149 -10.74 -1.18 -4.66
N MET A 150 -10.75 -1.70 -5.89
CA MET A 150 -10.77 -0.88 -7.10
C MET A 150 -12.06 -0.07 -7.20
N ILE A 151 -13.23 -0.69 -6.99
CA ILE A 151 -14.52 0.02 -7.01
C ILE A 151 -14.56 1.10 -5.94
N LEU A 152 -14.20 0.75 -4.70
CA LEU A 152 -14.21 1.69 -3.58
C LEU A 152 -13.21 2.84 -3.79
N GLY A 153 -12.02 2.52 -4.30
CA GLY A 153 -11.00 3.49 -4.64
C GLY A 153 -11.45 4.44 -5.75
N LEU A 154 -12.14 3.93 -6.78
CA LEU A 154 -12.71 4.76 -7.85
C LEU A 154 -13.90 5.59 -7.34
N SER A 155 -14.82 5.00 -6.57
CA SER A 155 -16.03 5.71 -6.11
C SER A 155 -15.71 6.85 -5.16
N LEU A 156 -14.68 6.70 -4.31
CA LEU A 156 -14.23 7.76 -3.41
C LEU A 156 -13.18 8.66 -4.06
N GLY A 157 -12.24 8.08 -4.81
CA GLY A 157 -11.12 8.80 -5.40
C GLY A 157 -11.49 9.67 -6.59
N LEU A 158 -12.39 9.22 -7.48
CA LEU A 158 -12.77 9.98 -8.67
C LEU A 158 -13.41 11.33 -8.35
N PRO A 159 -14.40 11.43 -7.44
CA PRO A 159 -14.98 12.73 -7.09
C PRO A 159 -13.94 13.72 -6.58
N ILE A 160 -13.02 13.26 -5.72
CA ILE A 160 -11.97 14.12 -5.15
C ILE A 160 -10.96 14.52 -6.21
N LEU A 161 -10.55 13.59 -7.06
CA LEU A 161 -9.64 13.86 -8.16
C LEU A 161 -10.25 14.89 -9.12
N PHE A 162 -11.53 14.73 -9.45
CA PHE A 162 -12.27 15.70 -10.25
C PHE A 162 -12.29 17.08 -9.58
N VAL A 163 -12.66 17.16 -8.30
CA VAL A 163 -12.67 18.43 -7.56
C VAL A 163 -11.28 19.06 -7.51
N ALA A 164 -10.22 18.27 -7.31
CA ALA A 164 -8.85 18.76 -7.28
C ALA A 164 -8.42 19.38 -8.61
N LEU A 165 -8.67 18.68 -9.73
CA LEU A 165 -8.35 19.19 -11.07
C LEU A 165 -9.22 20.38 -11.45
N TRP A 166 -10.49 20.37 -11.06
CA TRP A 166 -11.39 21.51 -11.28
C TRP A 166 -10.93 22.74 -10.50
N MET A 167 -10.55 22.58 -9.22
CA MET A 167 -10.03 23.68 -8.39
C MET A 167 -8.73 24.24 -8.95
N LEU A 168 -7.83 23.38 -9.42
CA LEU A 168 -6.57 23.78 -10.05
C LEU A 168 -6.81 24.75 -11.23
N GLN A 169 -7.88 24.54 -11.99
CA GLN A 169 -8.21 25.34 -13.17
C GLN A 169 -9.04 26.59 -12.83
N ASN A 170 -9.90 26.54 -11.80
CA ASN A 170 -10.96 27.54 -11.60
C ASN A 170 -10.87 28.35 -10.30
N ALA A 171 -10.14 27.89 -9.27
CA ALA A 171 -10.20 28.48 -7.93
C ALA A 171 -9.20 29.64 -7.69
N GLY A 172 -8.60 30.18 -8.76
CA GLY A 172 -7.69 31.34 -8.71
C GLY A 172 -6.40 31.06 -7.95
N SER A 173 -5.72 32.12 -7.49
CA SER A 173 -4.39 32.01 -6.84
C SER A 173 -4.38 31.23 -5.53
N TYR A 174 -5.52 31.14 -4.83
CA TYR A 174 -5.68 30.43 -3.56
C TYR A 174 -6.25 29.01 -3.72
N TRP A 175 -6.26 28.45 -4.94
CA TRP A 175 -6.77 27.10 -5.23
C TRP A 175 -6.24 26.03 -4.27
N TRP A 176 -4.96 26.12 -3.91
CA TRP A 176 -4.29 25.16 -3.04
C TRP A 176 -4.85 25.17 -1.62
N LEU A 177 -5.27 26.35 -1.11
CA LEU A 177 -5.85 26.49 0.22
C LEU A 177 -7.25 25.88 0.25
N TYR A 178 -8.05 26.15 -0.78
CA TYR A 178 -9.38 25.56 -0.91
C TYR A 178 -9.30 24.04 -1.06
N LEU A 179 -8.37 23.54 -1.88
CA LEU A 179 -8.12 22.11 -2.03
C LEU A 179 -7.70 21.48 -0.70
N TRP A 180 -6.84 22.16 0.07
CA TRP A 180 -6.44 21.70 1.39
C TRP A 180 -7.62 21.59 2.36
N VAL A 181 -8.55 22.56 2.36
CA VAL A 181 -9.76 22.51 3.20
C VAL A 181 -10.64 21.33 2.78
N VAL A 182 -10.92 21.17 1.48
CA VAL A 182 -11.73 20.05 0.96
C VAL A 182 -11.07 18.71 1.29
N TRP A 183 -9.77 18.59 1.08
CA TRP A 183 -9.01 17.37 1.39
C TRP A 183 -9.02 17.03 2.88
N SER A 184 -8.87 18.05 3.74
CA SER A 184 -8.90 17.87 5.20
C SER A 184 -10.29 17.42 5.66
N LEU A 185 -11.34 18.06 5.17
CA LEU A 185 -12.72 17.68 5.49
C LEU A 185 -13.03 16.26 5.00
N PHE A 186 -12.62 15.92 3.80
CA PHE A 186 -12.76 14.56 3.26
C PHE A 186 -12.06 13.53 4.16
N ASN A 187 -10.82 13.78 4.60
CA ASN A 187 -10.11 12.87 5.49
C ASN A 187 -10.82 12.70 6.84
N LEU A 188 -11.36 13.77 7.43
CA LEU A 188 -12.15 13.70 8.65
C LEU A 188 -13.41 12.86 8.46
N LEU A 189 -14.11 13.01 7.33
CA LEU A 189 -15.27 12.18 6.99
C LEU A 189 -14.89 10.71 6.83
N ILE A 190 -13.80 10.41 6.11
CA ILE A 190 -13.33 9.03 5.95
C ILE A 190 -12.93 8.41 7.29
N LEU A 191 -12.31 9.16 8.21
CA LEU A 191 -11.99 8.64 9.55
C LEU A 191 -13.23 8.15 10.30
N ALA A 192 -14.37 8.83 10.11
CA ALA A 192 -15.64 8.42 10.70
C ALA A 192 -16.32 7.27 9.92
N ILE A 193 -16.31 7.32 8.59
CA ILE A 193 -17.02 6.38 7.71
C ILE A 193 -16.27 5.04 7.57
N TYR A 194 -14.94 5.06 7.65
CA TYR A 194 -14.10 3.88 7.42
C TYR A 194 -14.44 2.71 8.34
N PRO A 195 -14.42 2.84 9.69
CA PRO A 195 -14.66 1.70 10.57
C PRO A 195 -16.10 1.16 10.47
N THR A 196 -17.08 2.04 10.25
CA THR A 196 -18.50 1.67 10.27
C THR A 196 -18.97 1.09 8.95
N TRP A 197 -18.55 1.63 7.81
CA TRP A 197 -19.11 1.29 6.50
C TRP A 197 -18.09 0.62 5.59
N ILE A 198 -16.84 1.08 5.57
CA ILE A 198 -15.83 0.54 4.64
C ILE A 198 -15.28 -0.80 5.15
N ALA A 199 -14.86 -0.86 6.41
CA ALA A 199 -14.24 -2.05 6.97
C ALA A 199 -15.15 -3.31 6.90
N PRO A 200 -16.48 -3.22 7.14
CA PRO A 200 -17.38 -4.38 7.07
C PRO A 200 -17.56 -4.97 5.66
N PHE A 201 -17.30 -4.21 4.59
CA PHE A 201 -17.32 -4.75 3.22
C PHE A 201 -16.18 -5.73 2.95
N PHE A 202 -15.07 -5.58 3.68
CA PHE A 202 -13.88 -6.43 3.56
C PHE A 202 -13.84 -7.51 4.63
N ASN A 203 -14.32 -7.21 5.84
CA ASN A 203 -14.14 -8.07 7.00
C ASN A 203 -15.46 -8.42 7.69
N LYS A 204 -15.55 -9.65 8.19
CA LYS A 204 -16.67 -10.08 9.02
C LYS A 204 -16.43 -9.68 10.47
N PHE A 205 -17.19 -8.71 10.96
CA PHE A 205 -17.23 -8.36 12.37
C PHE A 205 -18.20 -9.29 13.09
N SER A 206 -17.73 -9.91 14.17
CA SER A 206 -18.55 -10.79 15.02
C SER A 206 -18.32 -10.47 16.49
N PRO A 207 -19.36 -10.53 17.33
CA PRO A 207 -19.23 -10.21 18.74
C PRO A 207 -18.31 -11.20 19.45
N LEU A 208 -17.55 -10.72 20.44
CA LEU A 208 -16.68 -11.57 21.25
C LEU A 208 -17.51 -12.61 22.00
N LYS A 209 -17.31 -13.88 21.66
CA LYS A 209 -18.06 -15.01 22.22
C LYS A 209 -17.66 -15.34 23.67
N ASP A 210 -16.40 -15.16 24.01
CA ASP A 210 -15.86 -15.46 25.34
C ASP A 210 -16.32 -14.41 26.35
N ARG A 211 -17.29 -14.79 27.19
CA ARG A 211 -17.86 -13.94 28.24
C ARG A 211 -16.85 -13.61 29.33
N VAL A 212 -15.92 -14.52 29.65
CA VAL A 212 -14.90 -14.30 30.68
C VAL A 212 -13.89 -13.28 30.20
N LEU A 213 -13.40 -13.43 28.96
CA LEU A 213 -12.50 -12.47 28.35
C LEU A 213 -13.16 -11.09 28.18
N LYS A 214 -14.42 -11.07 27.71
CA LYS A 214 -15.20 -9.82 27.58
C LYS A 214 -15.29 -9.08 28.92
N THR A 215 -15.58 -9.78 30.00
CA THR A 215 -15.69 -9.19 31.34
C THR A 215 -14.37 -8.59 31.81
N LYS A 216 -13.24 -9.30 31.58
CA LYS A 216 -11.90 -8.79 31.91
C LYS A 216 -11.56 -7.52 31.13
N ILE A 217 -11.89 -7.47 29.84
CA ILE A 217 -11.68 -6.29 28.97
C ILE A 217 -12.52 -5.11 29.47
N ILE A 218 -13.80 -5.32 29.76
CA ILE A 218 -14.69 -4.26 30.26
C ILE A 218 -14.18 -3.71 31.60
N ALA A 219 -13.72 -4.58 32.51
CA ALA A 219 -13.13 -4.15 33.77
C ALA A 219 -11.87 -3.30 33.58
N LEU A 220 -11.01 -3.65 32.62
CA LEU A 220 -9.82 -2.88 32.28
C LEU A 220 -10.19 -1.51 31.67
N LEU A 221 -11.14 -1.47 30.73
CA LEU A 221 -11.63 -0.22 30.12
C LEU A 221 -12.18 0.73 31.17
N LYS A 222 -12.96 0.20 32.13
CA LYS A 222 -13.50 0.98 33.25
C LYS A 222 -12.38 1.54 34.14
N LYS A 223 -11.35 0.75 34.45
CA LYS A 223 -10.17 1.22 35.22
C LYS A 223 -9.44 2.36 34.52
N CYS A 224 -9.36 2.33 33.20
CA CYS A 224 -8.69 3.35 32.40
C CYS A 224 -9.59 4.53 32.00
N GLY A 225 -10.85 4.57 32.47
CA GLY A 225 -11.79 5.66 32.16
C GLY A 225 -12.38 5.63 30.74
N PHE A 226 -12.22 4.54 30.00
CA PHE A 226 -12.76 4.39 28.65
C PHE A 226 -14.15 3.76 28.66
N LYS A 227 -15.06 4.29 27.83
CA LYS A 227 -16.37 3.68 27.56
C LYS A 227 -16.27 2.75 26.35
N SER A 228 -16.71 1.50 26.51
CA SER A 228 -16.86 0.55 25.40
C SER A 228 -18.14 0.87 24.62
N GLN A 229 -18.01 1.13 23.31
CA GLN A 229 -19.11 1.11 22.34
C GLN A 229 -18.80 0.03 21.30
N GLY A 230 -18.98 -1.24 21.67
CA GLY A 230 -18.76 -2.41 20.79
C GLY A 230 -18.19 -3.62 21.53
#